data_AF-A0AAE0IDC2-F1
#
_entry.id   AF-A0AAE0IDC2-F1
#
_cell.length_a   1.000
_cell.length_b   1.000
_cell.length_c   1.000
_cell.angle_alpha   90.00
_cell.angle_beta   90.00
_cell.angle_gamma   90.00
#
_symmetry.space_group_name_H-M   'P 1'
#
loop_
_entity.id
_entity.type
_entity.pdbx_description
1 polymer ?
#
loop_
_entity_poly.entity_id
_entity_poly.type
_entity_poly.pdbx_seq_one_letter_code
_entity_poly.pdbx_strand_id
1 'polypeptide(L)'
;MDPQQRLLLELSFEALHGAGYLVNHETAKRDDVGCFIGSSFVDYLDNTGSHAPTAYTSTGTIRAFLCGRICPAEVIDTACSSSLVAIYRAVRAIQAGECRMALAGGISLMTGINNNLDLAKANVLSTTGQCKPFGAAADGYCRADGTRLVVLKTVKDAMADGNEILGVVAGVATNQGRRSSITTPEPRAQQAFYKKVLDEAGIHPDAVSYVEAHGTGTQAGDPSEMESIRTVFGAAGVAGLLKVLAMLKHGKIPQQASFARLNPKIPALE
;
A
#
# COMPACT_ATOMS: atom_id res chain seq x y z
N MET A 1 5.10 9.46 22.44
CA MET A 1 5.11 9.58 20.97
C MET A 1 4.80 8.22 20.39
N ASP A 2 3.80 8.14 19.53
CA ASP A 2 3.41 6.93 18.81
C ASP A 2 4.66 6.34 18.10
N PRO A 3 4.97 5.04 18.28
CA PRO A 3 6.08 4.38 17.58
C PRO A 3 6.00 4.52 16.04
N GLN A 4 4.79 4.65 15.48
CA GLN A 4 4.61 4.92 14.05
C GLN A 4 5.29 6.23 13.62
N GLN A 5 5.22 7.29 14.44
CA GLN A 5 5.89 8.57 14.15
C GLN A 5 7.42 8.42 14.15
N ARG A 6 7.96 7.62 15.07
CA ARG A 6 9.41 7.38 15.17
C ARG A 6 9.94 6.60 13.98
N LEU A 7 9.28 5.49 13.63
CA LEU A 7 9.69 4.69 12.46
C LEU A 7 9.55 5.46 11.16
N LEU A 8 8.52 6.31 11.02
CA LEU A 8 8.39 7.14 9.83
C LEU A 8 9.56 8.13 9.70
N LEU A 9 10.05 8.72 10.80
CA LEU A 9 11.21 9.62 10.75
C LEU A 9 12.46 8.89 10.27
N GLU A 10 12.74 7.71 10.82
CA GLU A 10 13.89 6.88 10.44
C GLU A 10 13.80 6.44 8.97
N LEU A 11 12.65 5.90 8.56
CA LEU A 11 12.48 5.39 7.20
C LEU A 11 12.37 6.50 6.15
N SER A 12 11.93 7.71 6.53
CA SER A 12 11.96 8.86 5.62
C SER A 12 13.40 9.26 5.33
N PHE A 13 14.25 9.26 6.36
CA PHE A 13 15.67 9.48 6.18
C PHE A 13 16.29 8.40 5.29
N GLU A 14 16.04 7.12 5.58
CA GLU A 14 16.58 6.00 4.78
C GLU A 14 16.10 6.04 3.33
N ALA A 15 14.83 6.36 3.07
CA ALA A 15 14.29 6.44 1.72
C ALA A 15 14.91 7.58 0.91
N LEU A 16 15.06 8.77 1.52
CA LEU A 16 15.72 9.91 0.87
C LEU A 16 17.20 9.65 0.64
N HIS A 17 17.89 9.10 1.65
CA HIS A 17 19.30 8.70 1.55
C HIS A 17 19.51 7.64 0.46
N GLY A 18 18.67 6.61 0.42
CA GLY A 18 18.69 5.57 -0.60
C GLY A 18 18.40 6.08 -2.01
N ALA A 19 17.63 7.16 -2.14
CA ALA A 19 17.37 7.85 -3.40
C ALA A 19 18.50 8.81 -3.83
N GLY A 20 19.59 8.91 -3.05
CA GLY A 20 20.73 9.79 -3.31
C GLY A 20 20.53 11.23 -2.82
N TYR A 21 19.45 11.51 -2.10
CA TYR A 21 19.22 12.79 -1.45
C TYR A 21 19.85 12.78 -0.05
N LEU A 22 20.25 13.94 0.48
CA LEU A 22 20.96 14.09 1.77
C LEU A 22 22.44 13.70 1.78
N VAL A 23 23.01 13.24 0.66
CA VAL A 23 24.47 13.04 0.52
C VAL A 23 25.21 14.38 0.47
N ASN A 24 24.58 15.40 -0.13
CA ASN A 24 25.02 16.80 -0.10
C ASN A 24 23.87 17.68 0.43
N HIS A 25 24.15 18.51 1.44
CA HIS A 25 23.18 19.33 2.19
C HIS A 25 22.35 20.33 1.36
N GLU A 26 22.62 20.49 0.07
CA GLU A 26 22.01 21.52 -0.80
C GLU A 26 20.90 21.02 -1.74
N THR A 27 20.62 19.72 -1.81
CA THR A 27 19.91 19.10 -2.95
C THR A 27 18.38 19.18 -2.95
N ALA A 28 17.71 19.45 -1.83
CA ALA A 28 16.25 19.57 -1.80
C ALA A 28 15.77 20.58 -0.75
N LYS A 29 15.00 21.59 -1.16
CA LYS A 29 14.26 22.43 -0.21
C LYS A 29 13.10 21.62 0.35
N ARG A 30 12.88 21.73 1.66
CA ARG A 30 11.83 20.98 2.38
C ARG A 30 10.44 21.18 1.78
N ASP A 31 10.17 22.36 1.21
CA ASP A 31 8.87 22.73 0.65
C ASP A 31 8.62 22.15 -0.76
N ASP A 32 9.66 21.65 -1.43
CA ASP A 32 9.53 21.02 -2.76
C ASP A 32 9.17 19.52 -2.69
N VAL A 33 9.14 18.96 -1.47
CA VAL A 33 8.88 17.53 -1.22
C VAL A 33 7.51 17.38 -0.53
N GLY A 34 6.55 16.77 -1.22
CA GLY A 34 5.28 16.36 -0.61
C GLY A 34 5.42 15.05 0.17
N CYS A 35 4.69 14.86 1.27
CA CYS A 35 4.66 13.60 2.01
C CYS A 35 3.24 13.04 2.10
N PHE A 36 3.05 11.81 1.63
CA PHE A 36 1.74 11.16 1.58
C PHE A 36 1.85 9.82 2.28
N ILE A 37 1.24 9.70 3.47
CA ILE A 37 1.38 8.52 4.31
C ILE A 37 0.04 7.85 4.52
N GLY A 38 -0.08 6.62 4.02
CA GLY A 38 -1.15 5.72 4.38
C GLY A 38 -0.98 5.19 5.80
N SER A 39 -2.00 5.36 6.63
CA SER A 39 -2.14 4.67 7.91
C SER A 39 -3.59 4.20 8.02
N SER A 40 -3.96 3.44 9.04
CA SER A 40 -5.37 3.08 9.30
C SER A 40 -5.68 2.79 10.76
N PHE A 41 -4.66 2.61 11.60
CA PHE A 41 -4.83 2.24 13.01
C PHE A 41 -4.13 3.25 13.92
N VAL A 42 -4.76 3.54 15.06
CA VAL A 42 -4.32 4.52 16.08
C VAL A 42 -4.34 3.90 17.48
N ASP A 43 -4.00 2.62 17.55
CA ASP A 43 -4.04 1.78 18.77
C ASP A 43 -3.21 2.37 19.91
N TYR A 44 -2.20 3.18 19.59
CA TYR A 44 -1.33 3.78 20.59
C TYR A 44 -2.05 4.84 21.43
N LEU A 45 -3.11 5.46 20.88
CA LEU A 45 -3.93 6.41 21.63
C LEU A 45 -4.56 5.74 22.86
N ASP A 46 -5.12 4.55 22.70
CA ASP A 46 -5.73 3.76 23.78
C ASP A 46 -4.71 3.48 24.89
N ASN A 47 -3.49 3.08 24.52
CA ASN A 47 -2.39 2.81 25.47
C ASN A 47 -2.00 4.06 26.28
N THR A 48 -2.06 5.24 25.66
CA THR A 48 -1.77 6.49 26.36
C THR A 48 -2.94 7.01 27.18
N GLY A 49 -4.16 6.56 26.90
CA GLY A 49 -5.39 7.01 27.56
C GLY A 49 -5.47 6.66 29.05
N SER A 50 -4.69 5.68 29.50
CA SER A 50 -4.58 5.32 30.93
C SER A 50 -3.66 6.26 31.74
N HIS A 51 -3.01 7.23 31.10
CA HIS A 51 -2.09 8.17 31.72
C HIS A 51 -2.66 9.59 31.72
N ALA A 52 -2.26 10.42 32.69
CA ALA A 52 -2.62 11.83 32.70
C ALA A 52 -2.09 12.54 31.43
N PRO A 53 -2.90 13.38 30.76
CA PRO A 53 -2.47 14.07 29.57
C PRO A 53 -1.34 15.05 29.87
N THR A 54 -0.42 15.19 28.91
CA THR A 54 0.68 16.16 28.93
C THR A 54 0.56 17.07 27.70
N ALA A 55 1.38 18.13 27.65
CA ALA A 55 1.49 19.00 26.47
C ALA A 55 1.84 18.24 25.17
N TYR A 56 2.40 17.03 25.28
CA TYR A 56 2.83 16.21 24.14
C TYR A 56 1.88 15.08 23.78
N THR A 57 0.80 14.86 24.54
CA THR A 57 -0.12 13.76 24.29
C THR A 57 -0.74 13.91 22.90
N SER A 58 -1.37 15.05 22.61
CA SER A 58 -1.99 15.33 21.31
C SER A 58 -0.98 15.27 20.14
N THR A 59 0.14 15.99 20.25
CA THR A 59 1.19 16.02 19.22
C THR A 59 1.93 14.69 19.04
N GLY A 60 1.81 13.79 20.01
CA GLY A 60 2.43 12.48 20.01
C GLY A 60 1.51 11.34 19.59
N THR A 61 0.18 11.53 19.48
CA THR A 61 -0.76 10.42 19.22
C THR A 61 -1.83 10.73 18.17
N ILE A 62 -2.14 12.00 17.90
CA ILE A 62 -3.14 12.32 16.88
C ILE A 62 -2.59 11.95 15.50
N ARG A 63 -3.44 11.24 14.76
CA ARG A 63 -3.16 10.76 13.41
C ARG A 63 -2.69 11.84 12.44
N ALA A 64 -3.28 13.03 12.47
CA ALA A 64 -2.88 14.13 11.59
C ALA A 64 -1.40 14.54 11.77
N PHE A 65 -0.80 14.26 12.92
CA PHE A 65 0.60 14.57 13.19
C PHE A 65 1.56 13.41 12.93
N LEU A 66 1.08 12.31 12.35
CA LEU A 66 1.86 11.10 12.11
C LEU A 66 3.14 11.40 11.30
N CYS A 67 3.01 12.24 10.27
CA CYS A 67 4.08 12.63 9.36
C CYS A 67 4.40 14.13 9.37
N GLY A 68 3.75 14.92 10.23
CA GLY A 68 3.92 16.38 10.26
C GLY A 68 5.34 16.86 10.63
N ARG A 69 6.22 15.96 11.08
CA ARG A 69 7.64 16.24 11.38
C ARG A 69 8.58 16.00 10.20
N ILE A 70 8.11 15.47 9.07
CA ILE A 70 8.94 15.15 7.89
C ILE A 70 8.99 16.38 6.96
N CYS A 71 7.90 16.66 6.25
CA CYS A 71 7.71 17.82 5.37
C CYS A 71 6.21 18.14 5.28
N PRO A 72 5.72 19.04 4.41
CA PRO A 72 4.28 19.21 4.20
C PRO A 72 3.63 17.86 3.89
N ALA A 73 2.70 17.42 4.75
CA ALA A 73 2.29 16.02 4.77
C ALA A 73 0.77 15.82 4.89
N GLU A 74 0.29 14.84 4.15
CA GLU A 74 -1.08 14.33 4.19
C GLU A 74 -1.08 12.90 4.75
N VAL A 75 -1.96 12.66 5.73
CA VAL A 75 -2.25 11.30 6.20
C VAL A 75 -3.52 10.80 5.53
N ILE A 76 -3.43 9.64 4.91
CA ILE A 76 -4.51 9.06 4.12
C ILE A 76 -5.06 7.83 4.85
N ASP A 77 -6.39 7.77 4.93
CA ASP A 77 -7.11 6.60 5.42
C ASP A 77 -8.10 6.06 4.39
N THR A 78 -7.75 4.95 3.79
CA THR A 78 -8.65 4.14 2.98
C THR A 78 -8.54 2.66 3.37
N ALA A 79 -8.34 2.41 4.68
CA ALA A 79 -8.13 1.08 5.25
C ALA A 79 -6.94 0.33 4.58
N CYS A 80 -7.14 -0.91 4.13
CA CYS A 80 -6.08 -1.74 3.56
C CYS A 80 -5.40 -1.15 2.31
N SER A 81 -6.04 -0.17 1.66
CA SER A 81 -5.52 0.49 0.44
C SER A 81 -4.74 1.78 0.71
N SER A 82 -4.64 2.24 1.97
CA SER A 82 -4.12 3.57 2.32
C SER A 82 -2.76 3.89 1.71
N SER A 83 -1.84 2.93 1.66
CA SER A 83 -0.49 3.14 1.11
C SER A 83 -0.48 3.30 -0.41
N LEU A 84 -1.32 2.56 -1.14
CA LEU A 84 -1.45 2.71 -2.60
C LEU A 84 -2.22 4.00 -2.95
N VAL A 85 -3.20 4.38 -2.15
CA VAL A 85 -3.88 5.68 -2.32
C VAL A 85 -2.93 6.84 -2.01
N ALA A 86 -2.00 6.66 -1.07
CA ALA A 86 -0.93 7.63 -0.84
C ALA A 86 0.01 7.80 -2.04
N ILE A 87 0.37 6.70 -2.71
CA ILE A 87 1.11 6.76 -3.98
C ILE A 87 0.28 7.44 -5.07
N TYR A 88 -1.02 7.12 -5.19
CA TYR A 88 -1.92 7.81 -6.12
C TYR A 88 -1.91 9.33 -5.88
N ARG A 89 -2.07 9.78 -4.63
CA ARG A 89 -2.06 11.21 -4.28
C ARG A 89 -0.72 11.86 -4.60
N ALA A 90 0.40 11.19 -4.30
CA ALA A 90 1.74 11.66 -4.62
C ALA A 90 1.96 11.85 -6.13
N VAL A 91 1.54 10.87 -6.94
CA VAL A 91 1.63 10.98 -8.41
C VAL A 91 0.78 12.15 -8.92
N ARG A 92 -0.44 12.31 -8.41
CA ARG A 92 -1.31 13.44 -8.80
C ARG A 92 -0.74 14.79 -8.39
N ALA A 93 -0.16 14.90 -7.20
CA ALA A 93 0.47 16.13 -6.72
C ALA A 93 1.68 16.52 -7.58
N ILE A 94 2.52 15.56 -7.97
CA ILE A 94 3.64 15.80 -8.91
C ILE A 94 3.12 16.24 -10.28
N GLN A 95 2.11 15.55 -10.82
CA GLN A 95 1.51 15.90 -12.12
C GLN A 95 0.86 17.30 -12.13
N ALA A 96 0.26 17.70 -11.01
CA ALA A 96 -0.34 19.02 -10.83
C ALA A 96 0.69 20.13 -10.54
N GLY A 97 1.96 19.78 -10.32
CA GLY A 97 3.00 20.73 -9.95
C GLY A 97 2.92 21.23 -8.51
N GLU A 98 2.18 20.54 -7.64
CA GLU A 98 2.09 20.86 -6.20
C GLU A 98 3.40 20.53 -5.47
N CYS A 99 4.16 19.56 -5.97
CA CYS A 99 5.51 19.24 -5.50
C CYS A 99 6.39 18.71 -6.65
N ARG A 100 7.71 18.86 -6.53
CA ARG A 100 8.69 18.34 -7.52
C ARG A 100 9.03 16.87 -7.24
N MET A 101 8.98 16.50 -5.96
CA MET A 101 9.26 15.17 -5.44
C MET A 101 8.21 14.83 -4.39
N ALA A 102 7.91 13.55 -4.24
CA ALA A 102 7.06 13.08 -3.17
C ALA A 102 7.66 11.88 -2.44
N LEU A 103 7.52 11.87 -1.12
CA LEU A 103 7.70 10.70 -0.28
C LEU A 103 6.33 10.06 -0.04
N ALA A 104 6.14 8.82 -0.49
CA ALA A 104 4.85 8.15 -0.41
C ALA A 104 4.98 6.73 0.15
N GLY A 105 3.97 6.27 0.88
CA GLY A 105 3.95 4.89 1.35
C GLY A 105 2.96 4.68 2.47
N GLY A 106 3.27 3.79 3.42
CA GLY A 106 2.41 3.60 4.57
C GLY A 106 3.06 2.95 5.77
N ILE A 107 2.36 3.01 6.89
CA ILE A 107 2.75 2.51 8.21
C ILE A 107 1.55 1.83 8.86
N SER A 108 1.80 0.67 9.46
CA SER A 108 0.85 -0.03 10.32
C SER A 108 1.64 -0.69 11.44
N LEU A 109 1.33 -0.33 12.68
CA LEU A 109 1.82 -1.01 13.87
C LEU A 109 0.63 -1.36 14.77
N MET A 110 0.58 -2.61 15.20
CA MET A 110 -0.38 -3.12 16.17
C MET A 110 0.16 -2.91 17.58
N THR A 111 -0.25 -1.82 18.21
CA THR A 111 0.16 -1.54 19.60
C THR A 111 -0.89 -1.95 20.63
N GLY A 112 -2.07 -2.41 20.19
CA GLY A 112 -3.19 -2.78 21.07
C GLY A 112 -3.93 -4.03 20.59
N ILE A 113 -4.68 -4.64 21.51
CA ILE A 113 -5.43 -5.89 21.24
C ILE A 113 -6.84 -5.64 20.68
N ASN A 114 -7.45 -4.48 20.95
CA ASN A 114 -8.86 -4.22 20.66
C ASN A 114 -9.22 -4.45 19.18
N ASN A 115 -8.44 -3.89 18.26
CA ASN A 115 -8.66 -4.09 16.81
C ASN A 115 -8.54 -5.56 16.39
N ASN A 116 -7.69 -6.36 17.05
CA ASN A 116 -7.63 -7.80 16.80
C ASN A 116 -8.92 -8.49 17.24
N LEU A 117 -9.48 -8.11 18.39
CA LEU A 117 -10.73 -8.67 18.90
C LEU A 117 -11.92 -8.33 18.01
N ASP A 118 -12.00 -7.09 17.52
CA ASP A 118 -13.07 -6.66 16.62
C ASP A 118 -13.01 -7.41 15.29
N LEU A 119 -11.81 -7.54 14.71
CA LEU A 119 -11.60 -8.31 13.47
C LEU A 119 -11.83 -9.82 13.67
N ALA A 120 -11.48 -10.37 14.84
CA ALA A 120 -11.78 -11.75 15.17
C ALA A 120 -13.30 -11.99 15.26
N LYS A 121 -14.03 -11.08 15.90
CA LYS A 121 -15.50 -11.12 15.97
C LYS A 121 -16.16 -10.96 14.60
N ALA A 122 -15.52 -10.21 13.69
CA ALA A 122 -15.95 -10.09 12.30
C ALA A 122 -15.66 -11.34 11.45
N ASN A 123 -14.99 -12.36 11.99
CA ASN A 123 -14.61 -13.61 11.30
C ASN A 123 -13.79 -13.38 10.02
N VAL A 124 -12.92 -12.36 10.02
CA VAL A 124 -12.03 -12.07 8.89
C VAL A 124 -10.59 -12.55 9.09
N LEU A 125 -10.23 -12.92 10.33
CA LEU A 125 -8.89 -13.41 10.67
C LEU A 125 -8.78 -14.92 10.46
N SER A 126 -7.63 -15.38 9.94
CA SER A 126 -7.33 -16.81 9.81
C SER A 126 -7.25 -17.48 11.18
N THR A 127 -7.87 -18.65 11.31
CA THR A 127 -7.80 -19.48 12.53
C THR A 127 -6.43 -20.11 12.73
N THR A 128 -5.65 -20.21 11.65
CA THR A 128 -4.29 -20.78 11.66
C THR A 128 -3.18 -19.73 11.64
N GLY A 129 -3.55 -18.44 11.62
CA GLY A 129 -2.60 -17.33 11.66
C GLY A 129 -1.80 -17.11 10.37
N GLN A 130 -2.24 -17.63 9.22
CA GLN A 130 -1.57 -17.43 7.93
C GLN A 130 -2.54 -16.92 6.86
N CYS A 131 -2.11 -15.93 6.07
CA CYS A 131 -2.77 -15.62 4.80
C CYS A 131 -2.50 -16.77 3.80
N LYS A 132 -3.56 -17.30 3.19
CA LYS A 132 -3.47 -18.37 2.18
C LYS A 132 -4.12 -17.92 0.87
N PRO A 133 -3.60 -16.88 0.21
CA PRO A 133 -4.21 -16.30 -0.98
C PRO A 133 -4.51 -17.37 -2.03
N PHE A 134 -5.74 -17.35 -2.54
CA PHE A 134 -6.24 -18.23 -3.59
C PHE A 134 -6.17 -19.73 -3.26
N GLY A 135 -5.84 -20.10 -2.03
CA GLY A 135 -5.69 -21.48 -1.59
C GLY A 135 -7.02 -22.11 -1.17
N ALA A 136 -7.15 -23.43 -1.34
CA ALA A 136 -8.31 -24.20 -0.85
C ALA A 136 -8.50 -24.12 0.67
N ALA A 137 -7.41 -23.88 1.41
CA ALA A 137 -7.41 -23.75 2.87
C ALA A 137 -7.59 -22.29 3.34
N ALA A 138 -7.92 -21.36 2.44
CA ALA A 138 -8.21 -19.95 2.74
C ALA A 138 -9.34 -19.82 3.79
N ASP A 139 -9.00 -19.22 4.92
CA ASP A 139 -9.89 -19.08 6.08
C ASP A 139 -9.84 -17.67 6.71
N GLY A 140 -9.25 -16.69 6.02
CA GLY A 140 -9.04 -15.34 6.52
C GLY A 140 -7.59 -14.89 6.34
N TYR A 141 -7.30 -13.67 6.81
CA TYR A 141 -5.96 -13.10 6.76
C TYR A 141 -5.30 -13.06 8.14
N CYS A 142 -3.97 -12.96 8.18
CA CYS A 142 -3.24 -12.61 9.40
C CYS A 142 -2.80 -11.16 9.35
N ARG A 143 -2.82 -10.48 10.49
CA ARG A 143 -2.33 -9.10 10.57
C ARG A 143 -0.81 -9.07 10.67
N ALA A 144 -0.22 -7.97 10.22
CA ALA A 144 1.22 -7.76 10.26
C ALA A 144 1.54 -6.29 10.54
N ASP A 145 2.71 -6.09 11.13
CA ASP A 145 3.33 -4.78 11.29
C ASP A 145 4.23 -4.50 10.09
N GLY A 146 4.29 -3.24 9.68
CA GLY A 146 5.15 -2.87 8.58
C GLY A 146 5.08 -1.40 8.22
N THR A 147 6.17 -0.92 7.66
CA THR A 147 6.24 0.43 7.09
C THR A 147 7.25 0.49 5.98
N ARG A 148 6.88 1.17 4.91
CA ARG A 148 7.69 1.30 3.70
C ARG A 148 7.35 2.60 3.00
N LEU A 149 8.39 3.27 2.50
CA LEU A 149 8.29 4.52 1.78
C LEU A 149 9.04 4.41 0.45
N VAL A 150 8.56 5.14 -0.55
CA VAL A 150 9.18 5.32 -1.84
C VAL A 150 9.33 6.81 -2.14
N VAL A 151 10.39 7.16 -2.87
CA VAL A 151 10.59 8.51 -3.40
C VAL A 151 10.14 8.53 -4.85
N LEU A 152 9.28 9.49 -5.19
CA LEU A 152 8.67 9.64 -6.50
C LEU A 152 9.08 10.98 -7.12
N LYS A 153 9.37 10.95 -8.41
CA LYS A 153 9.69 12.11 -9.26
C LYS A 153 9.19 11.87 -10.68
N THR A 154 9.16 12.92 -11.49
CA THR A 154 9.07 12.73 -12.95
C THR A 154 10.33 12.00 -13.46
N VAL A 155 10.18 11.16 -14.48
CA VAL A 155 11.32 10.46 -15.11
C VAL A 155 12.36 11.46 -15.60
N LYS A 156 11.90 12.58 -16.18
CA LYS A 156 12.76 13.66 -16.66
C LYS A 156 13.64 14.24 -15.53
N ASP A 157 13.05 14.54 -14.38
CA ASP A 157 13.80 15.09 -13.25
C ASP A 157 14.69 14.05 -12.59
N ALA A 158 14.28 12.78 -12.55
CA ALA A 158 15.12 11.69 -12.05
C ALA A 158 16.37 11.52 -12.92
N MET A 159 16.23 11.58 -14.25
CA MET A 159 17.35 11.53 -15.19
C MET A 159 18.25 12.77 -15.08
N ALA A 160 17.66 13.97 -14.97
CA ALA A 160 18.42 15.21 -14.85
C ALA A 160 19.25 15.28 -13.55
N ASP A 161 18.70 14.77 -12.45
CA ASP A 161 19.39 14.72 -11.15
C ASP A 161 20.31 13.47 -11.03
N GLY A 162 20.36 12.61 -12.05
CA GLY A 162 21.19 11.40 -12.06
C GLY A 162 20.77 10.32 -11.05
N ASN A 163 19.48 10.26 -10.68
CA ASN A 163 18.96 9.29 -9.73
C ASN A 163 18.83 7.89 -10.33
N GLU A 164 19.05 6.85 -9.53
CA GLU A 164 18.71 5.47 -9.91
C GLU A 164 17.18 5.34 -10.01
N ILE A 165 16.69 4.92 -11.18
CA ILE A 165 15.26 4.68 -11.41
C ILE A 165 14.96 3.20 -11.14
N LEU A 166 14.30 2.92 -10.02
CA LEU A 166 13.90 1.55 -9.65
C LEU A 166 12.73 1.00 -10.48
N GLY A 167 11.91 1.90 -11.04
CA GLY A 167 10.74 1.56 -11.83
C GLY A 167 9.95 2.81 -12.22
N VAL A 168 9.02 2.67 -13.16
CA VAL A 168 8.16 3.75 -13.64
C VAL A 168 6.71 3.44 -13.30
N VAL A 169 6.02 4.40 -12.67
CA VAL A 169 4.58 4.33 -12.45
C VAL A 169 3.88 4.79 -13.72
N ALA A 170 3.38 3.85 -14.51
CA ALA A 170 2.75 4.15 -15.80
C ALA A 170 1.32 4.72 -15.66
N GLY A 171 0.57 4.29 -14.65
CA GLY A 171 -0.79 4.78 -14.40
C GLY A 171 -1.26 4.52 -12.97
N VAL A 172 -2.17 5.36 -12.45
CA VAL A 172 -2.71 5.25 -11.09
C VAL A 172 -4.19 5.60 -11.03
N ALA A 173 -5.02 4.68 -10.54
CA ALA A 173 -6.44 4.95 -10.36
C ALA A 173 -6.88 4.78 -8.91
N THR A 174 -8.09 5.27 -8.64
CA THR A 174 -8.92 4.90 -7.50
C THR A 174 -10.37 4.82 -7.99
N ASN A 175 -11.18 4.01 -7.31
CA ASN A 175 -12.63 3.98 -7.48
C ASN A 175 -13.32 3.44 -6.22
N GLN A 176 -14.65 3.39 -6.27
CA GLN A 176 -15.47 2.81 -5.22
C GLN A 176 -16.66 2.10 -5.86
N GLY A 177 -16.91 0.86 -5.43
CA GLY A 177 -18.05 0.06 -5.87
C GLY A 177 -19.38 0.45 -5.22
N ARG A 178 -20.50 0.03 -5.82
CA ARG A 178 -21.87 0.18 -5.31
C ARG A 178 -22.36 -1.19 -4.84
N ARG A 179 -22.14 -1.46 -3.56
CA ARG A 179 -22.29 -2.78 -2.93
C ARG A 179 -23.28 -2.75 -1.77
N SER A 180 -23.92 -3.89 -1.52
CA SER A 180 -24.98 -4.03 -0.49
C SER A 180 -24.43 -3.97 0.95
N SER A 181 -23.17 -4.34 1.15
CA SER A 181 -22.47 -4.20 2.43
C SER A 181 -21.13 -3.50 2.21
N ILE A 182 -20.75 -2.59 3.11
CA ILE A 182 -19.52 -1.79 3.03
C ILE A 182 -18.24 -2.63 2.86
N THR A 183 -18.23 -3.86 3.37
CA THR A 183 -17.09 -4.79 3.36
C THR A 183 -17.11 -5.83 2.24
N THR A 184 -18.22 -5.96 1.50
CA THR A 184 -18.30 -6.97 0.42
C THR A 184 -17.55 -6.49 -0.82
N PRO A 185 -16.62 -7.26 -1.40
CA PRO A 185 -15.93 -6.89 -2.64
C PRO A 185 -16.87 -6.97 -3.84
N GLU A 186 -16.65 -6.11 -4.85
CA GLU A 186 -17.47 -6.06 -6.07
C GLU A 186 -16.59 -6.27 -7.31
N PRO A 187 -16.71 -7.42 -8.01
CA PRO A 187 -15.88 -7.73 -9.18
C PRO A 187 -15.95 -6.67 -10.28
N ARG A 188 -17.15 -6.19 -10.61
CA ARG A 188 -17.35 -5.18 -11.67
C ARG A 188 -16.62 -3.87 -11.38
N ALA A 189 -16.60 -3.45 -10.11
CA ALA A 189 -15.84 -2.28 -9.70
C ALA A 189 -14.33 -2.51 -9.83
N GLN A 190 -13.83 -3.69 -9.48
CA GLN A 190 -12.40 -4.03 -9.66
C GLN A 190 -12.01 -4.09 -11.13
N GLN A 191 -12.85 -4.68 -12.00
CA GLN A 191 -12.62 -4.70 -13.44
C GLN A 191 -12.58 -3.28 -14.04
N ALA A 192 -13.51 -2.41 -13.64
CA ALA A 192 -13.52 -1.01 -14.07
C ALA A 192 -12.29 -0.25 -13.56
N PHE A 193 -11.82 -0.56 -12.35
CA PHE A 193 -10.57 -0.03 -11.80
C PHE A 193 -9.37 -0.44 -12.65
N TYR A 194 -9.22 -1.73 -12.95
CA TYR A 194 -8.10 -2.24 -13.75
C TYR A 194 -8.06 -1.63 -15.15
N LYS A 195 -9.21 -1.55 -15.83
CA LYS A 195 -9.32 -0.89 -17.15
C LYS A 195 -8.91 0.57 -17.08
N LYS A 196 -9.36 1.31 -16.06
CA LYS A 196 -8.97 2.71 -15.87
C LYS A 196 -7.46 2.88 -15.67
N VAL A 197 -6.80 1.99 -14.94
CA VAL A 197 -5.34 2.02 -14.79
C VAL A 197 -4.62 1.74 -16.11
N LEU A 198 -5.08 0.75 -16.87
CA LEU A 198 -4.53 0.40 -18.19
C LEU A 198 -4.70 1.52 -19.21
N ASP A 199 -5.89 2.13 -19.25
CA ASP A 199 -6.19 3.26 -20.13
C ASP A 199 -5.30 4.46 -19.81
N GLU A 200 -5.10 4.78 -18.53
CA GLU A 200 -4.19 5.84 -18.11
C GLU A 200 -2.73 5.54 -18.44
N ALA A 201 -2.33 4.26 -18.33
CA ALA A 201 -0.99 3.84 -18.69
C ALA A 201 -0.77 3.76 -20.21
N GLY A 202 -1.83 3.73 -21.01
CA GLY A 202 -1.76 3.47 -22.45
C GLY A 202 -1.26 2.07 -22.79
N ILE A 203 -1.54 1.08 -21.92
CA ILE A 203 -1.00 -0.28 -22.01
C ILE A 203 -2.12 -1.27 -22.32
N HIS A 204 -1.88 -2.19 -23.26
CA HIS A 204 -2.80 -3.31 -23.53
C HIS A 204 -2.72 -4.36 -22.40
N PRO A 205 -3.83 -4.98 -21.95
CA PRO A 205 -3.78 -5.98 -20.89
C PRO A 205 -2.75 -7.09 -21.09
N ASP A 206 -2.57 -7.57 -22.33
CA ASP A 206 -1.61 -8.64 -22.67
C ASP A 206 -0.14 -8.26 -22.44
N ALA A 207 0.18 -6.97 -22.31
CA ALA A 207 1.51 -6.52 -21.96
C ALA A 207 1.81 -6.66 -20.45
N VAL A 208 0.79 -6.97 -19.63
CA VAL A 208 0.94 -7.17 -18.18
C VAL A 208 1.40 -8.60 -17.92
N SER A 209 2.68 -8.76 -17.59
CA SER A 209 3.24 -10.07 -17.23
C SER A 209 2.89 -10.51 -15.81
N TYR A 210 2.41 -9.58 -14.98
CA TYR A 210 2.33 -9.78 -13.55
C TYR A 210 1.35 -8.82 -12.85
N VAL A 211 0.55 -9.31 -11.91
CA VAL A 211 -0.46 -8.56 -11.14
C VAL A 211 -0.30 -8.85 -9.64
N GLU A 212 0.16 -7.90 -8.84
CA GLU A 212 -0.09 -8.02 -7.39
C GLU A 212 -1.57 -7.98 -7.10
N ALA A 213 -2.06 -9.01 -6.41
CA ALA A 213 -3.42 -9.05 -5.92
C ALA A 213 -3.46 -8.60 -4.46
N HIS A 214 -4.63 -8.15 -4.01
CA HIS A 214 -4.89 -7.92 -2.60
C HIS A 214 -4.71 -9.22 -1.79
N GLY A 215 -5.15 -10.35 -2.35
CA GLY A 215 -4.71 -11.69 -1.93
C GLY A 215 -4.93 -11.99 -0.45
N THR A 216 -6.11 -11.65 0.06
CA THR A 216 -6.36 -11.72 1.51
C THR A 216 -6.43 -13.13 2.08
N GLY A 217 -6.63 -14.17 1.26
CA GLY A 217 -6.87 -15.52 1.77
C GLY A 217 -8.29 -15.67 2.33
N THR A 218 -9.23 -14.83 1.90
CA THR A 218 -10.63 -14.91 2.34
C THR A 218 -11.46 -15.70 1.34
N GLN A 219 -12.41 -16.51 1.85
CA GLN A 219 -13.20 -17.39 0.98
C GLN A 219 -14.09 -16.66 -0.02
N ALA A 220 -14.47 -15.40 0.27
CA ALA A 220 -15.30 -14.58 -0.59
C ALA A 220 -14.48 -13.56 -1.41
N GLY A 221 -13.41 -13.00 -0.84
CA GLY A 221 -12.59 -12.00 -1.52
C GLY A 221 -11.75 -12.59 -2.64
N ASP A 222 -11.08 -13.71 -2.37
CA ASP A 222 -10.13 -14.27 -3.34
C ASP A 222 -10.79 -14.73 -4.64
N PRO A 223 -11.98 -15.38 -4.65
CA PRO A 223 -12.67 -15.70 -5.91
C PRO A 223 -13.12 -14.46 -6.68
N SER A 224 -13.63 -13.44 -5.97
CA SER A 224 -14.08 -12.17 -6.55
C SER A 224 -12.93 -11.39 -7.21
N GLU A 225 -11.78 -11.36 -6.55
CA GLU A 225 -10.57 -10.75 -7.08
C GLU A 225 -10.02 -11.52 -8.29
N MET A 226 -9.95 -12.85 -8.19
CA MET A 226 -9.46 -13.68 -9.29
C MET A 226 -10.36 -13.58 -10.53
N GLU A 227 -11.70 -13.54 -10.36
CA GLU A 227 -12.63 -13.30 -11.46
C GLU A 227 -12.33 -11.98 -12.18
N SER A 228 -12.06 -10.92 -11.41
CA SER A 228 -11.76 -9.59 -11.93
C SER A 228 -10.43 -9.56 -12.68
N ILE A 229 -9.38 -10.18 -12.13
CA ILE A 229 -8.06 -10.29 -12.76
C ILE A 229 -8.16 -11.08 -14.06
N ARG A 230 -8.81 -12.25 -14.05
CA ARG A 230 -8.96 -13.09 -15.26
C ARG A 230 -9.72 -12.38 -16.37
N THR A 231 -10.78 -11.65 -16.01
CA THR A 231 -11.61 -10.93 -16.99
C THR A 231 -10.85 -9.81 -17.70
N VAL A 232 -9.87 -9.18 -17.03
CA VAL A 232 -9.13 -8.04 -17.60
C VAL A 232 -7.78 -8.46 -18.18
N PHE A 233 -7.01 -9.27 -17.47
CA PHE A 233 -5.60 -9.57 -17.79
C PHE A 233 -5.33 -11.01 -18.26
N GLY A 234 -6.29 -11.93 -18.13
CA GLY A 234 -6.02 -13.35 -18.37
C GLY A 234 -5.20 -14.00 -17.23
N ALA A 235 -4.03 -14.57 -17.53
CA ALA A 235 -3.23 -15.40 -16.61
C ALA A 235 -1.96 -14.69 -16.08
N ALA A 236 -2.10 -13.77 -15.12
CA ALA A 236 -0.97 -13.06 -14.50
C ALA A 236 -0.65 -13.56 -13.05
N GLY A 237 0.63 -13.52 -12.63
CA GLY A 237 1.12 -13.93 -11.28
C GLY A 237 1.15 -12.81 -10.22
N VAL A 238 1.38 -13.12 -8.92
CA VAL A 238 0.95 -12.29 -7.73
C VAL A 238 2.03 -11.85 -6.69
N ALA A 239 2.35 -10.53 -6.55
CA ALA A 239 3.23 -9.93 -5.50
C ALA A 239 3.29 -8.39 -5.30
N GLY A 240 3.43 -7.89 -4.05
CA GLY A 240 3.38 -6.48 -3.58
C GLY A 240 4.24 -5.45 -4.29
N LEU A 241 3.94 -4.14 -4.28
CA LEU A 241 4.71 -3.12 -5.02
C LEU A 241 6.24 -3.19 -4.80
N LEU A 242 6.71 -3.24 -3.55
CA LEU A 242 8.15 -3.42 -3.30
C LEU A 242 8.66 -4.78 -3.73
N LYS A 243 7.82 -5.82 -3.61
CA LYS A 243 8.12 -7.14 -4.13
C LYS A 243 8.27 -7.05 -5.66
N VAL A 244 7.42 -6.32 -6.38
CA VAL A 244 7.56 -6.01 -7.82
C VAL A 244 8.85 -5.26 -8.10
N LEU A 245 9.17 -4.19 -7.37
CA LEU A 245 10.45 -3.48 -7.57
C LEU A 245 11.65 -4.41 -7.37
N ALA A 246 11.61 -5.29 -6.37
CA ALA A 246 12.64 -6.31 -6.18
C ALA A 246 12.66 -7.35 -7.32
N MET A 247 11.51 -7.76 -7.85
CA MET A 247 11.44 -8.63 -9.03
C MET A 247 12.03 -7.97 -10.27
N LEU A 248 11.74 -6.69 -10.49
CA LEU A 248 12.29 -5.92 -11.60
C LEU A 248 13.81 -5.81 -11.45
N LYS A 249 14.29 -5.48 -10.25
CA LYS A 249 15.73 -5.40 -9.94
C LYS A 249 16.47 -6.73 -10.12
N HIS A 250 15.83 -7.85 -9.79
CA HIS A 250 16.49 -9.17 -9.77
C HIS A 250 16.09 -10.10 -10.92
N GLY A 251 15.12 -9.73 -11.76
CA GLY A 251 14.61 -10.54 -12.86
C GLY A 251 13.98 -11.88 -12.45
N LYS A 252 13.40 -11.97 -11.25
CA LYS A 252 12.89 -13.24 -10.68
C LYS A 252 11.54 -13.09 -10.00
N ILE A 253 10.61 -14.00 -10.28
CA ILE A 253 9.33 -14.11 -9.58
C ILE A 253 9.49 -15.17 -8.47
N PRO A 254 9.40 -14.79 -7.18
CA PRO A 254 9.46 -15.72 -6.06
C PRO A 254 8.14 -16.50 -5.93
N GLN A 255 8.23 -17.70 -5.36
CA GLN A 255 7.07 -18.53 -5.08
C GLN A 255 6.09 -17.84 -4.12
N GLN A 256 4.80 -18.05 -4.33
CA GLN A 256 3.76 -17.65 -3.38
C GLN A 256 3.79 -18.57 -2.16
N ALA A 257 3.99 -17.99 -0.98
CA ALA A 257 3.98 -18.74 0.28
C ALA A 257 2.57 -19.29 0.57
N SER A 258 2.51 -20.38 1.34
CA SER A 258 1.27 -21.00 1.83
C SER A 258 0.26 -21.40 0.74
N PHE A 259 0.73 -21.58 -0.51
CA PHE A 259 -0.07 -22.12 -1.61
C PHE A 259 0.25 -23.60 -1.83
N ALA A 260 -0.76 -24.45 -1.74
CA ALA A 260 -0.65 -25.89 -2.00
C ALA A 260 -1.65 -26.38 -3.06
N ARG A 261 -2.92 -25.97 -2.94
CA ARG A 261 -4.00 -26.30 -3.87
C ARG A 261 -4.86 -25.07 -4.10
N LEU A 262 -5.26 -24.83 -5.35
CA LEU A 262 -6.16 -23.74 -5.72
C LEU A 262 -7.52 -23.89 -5.03
N ASN A 263 -8.10 -22.75 -4.62
CA ASN A 263 -9.44 -22.69 -4.06
C ASN A 263 -10.45 -23.27 -5.07
N PRO A 264 -11.28 -24.27 -4.69
CA PRO A 264 -12.21 -24.91 -5.61
C PRO A 264 -13.31 -23.97 -6.13
N LYS A 265 -13.53 -22.83 -5.46
CA LYS A 265 -14.44 -21.77 -5.94
C LYS A 265 -13.82 -20.92 -7.05
N ILE A 266 -12.53 -21.06 -7.30
CA ILE A 266 -11.82 -20.43 -8.42
C ILE A 266 -11.80 -21.46 -9.57
N PRO A 267 -12.49 -21.20 -10.69
CA PRO A 267 -12.45 -22.09 -11.84
C PRO A 267 -11.03 -22.20 -12.41
N ALA A 268 -10.67 -23.38 -12.93
CA ALA A 268 -9.36 -23.61 -13.54
C ALA A 268 -9.10 -22.67 -14.72
N LEU A 269 -7.83 -22.36 -14.97
CA LEU A 269 -7.41 -21.69 -16.20
C LEU A 269 -7.52 -22.71 -17.34
N GLU A 270 -8.40 -22.43 -18.30
CA GLU A 270 -8.40 -23.06 -19.63
C GLU A 270 -7.36 -22.38 -20.52
#